data_AF-A0A949Y0D2-F1
#
_entry.id   AF-A0A949Y0D2-F1
#
_cell.length_a   1.000
_cell.length_b   1.000
_cell.length_c   1.000
_cell.angle_alpha   90.00
_cell.angle_beta   90.00
_cell.angle_gamma   90.00
#
_symmetry.space_group_name_H-M   'P 1'
#
loop_
_entity.id
_entity.type
_entity.pdbx_description
1 polymer ?
#
loop_
_entity_poly.entity_id
_entity_poly.type
_entity_poly.pdbx_seq_one_letter_code
_entity_poly.pdbx_strand_id
1 'polypeptide(L)'
;MKTQDSTTARRPGPIGSAARMALVLLALLHGATGPALGQSDEANKQAEALRALADESWVGRKVVLRGPDAQVKVDKRVVATGQVFRVYRVDRGVGDWLWVVADDVAGWAVKDRVVPVEQAWDESNRAIENDPNAAWAYSWRGALAAERRDWDRALADFDAAIRLGQADAATFGNRGLAWACKRQFAAAIADFDEVLRRDPNDARAYEDRADAWLALNDDERALADFDAAVRLQPGNAHARCGRGIAKLRKQDPSALDDLDAAIRLDRRCVLAYVHRAGVWASRNERDRALADFDEAIRLNPWLATARDHRGRFWMASGDPRRALADFEEAVRLDPNQASAHRNRGIALCAVKSYSRALADFNEAIRLDPGDPEAYAGRAWLWATCPDQKFRDARRAVESATRACELGRWSCAHCLDVLAAAQAEAGDFVAAAESEARAMATARVGDPDRAAYLNRLSLYQGKKTYRDGPRRGPEEPIASAPARRPTGAR
;
A
#
# COMPACT_ATOMS: atom_id res chain seq x y z
N MET A 1 -49.66 13.30 2.07
CA MET A 1 -49.52 12.34 3.18
C MET A 1 -48.94 11.06 2.58
N LYS A 2 -47.61 10.88 2.62
CA LYS A 2 -46.88 9.94 3.52
C LYS A 2 -47.60 8.58 3.57
N THR A 3 -47.07 7.52 2.96
CA THR A 3 -45.92 6.76 3.48
C THR A 3 -45.05 6.13 2.39
N GLN A 4 -43.73 6.36 2.49
CA GLN A 4 -42.68 5.59 1.82
C GLN A 4 -42.38 4.35 2.66
N ASP A 5 -42.48 3.17 2.05
CA ASP A 5 -41.80 1.96 2.53
C ASP A 5 -40.42 1.91 1.87
N SER A 6 -39.40 2.34 2.62
CA SER A 6 -38.00 2.15 2.26
C SER A 6 -37.42 1.05 3.15
N THR A 7 -37.49 -0.19 2.70
CA THR A 7 -36.70 -1.30 3.22
C THR A 7 -35.24 -1.11 2.79
N THR A 8 -34.53 -0.22 3.49
CA THR A 8 -33.07 -0.16 3.46
C THR A 8 -32.52 -1.42 4.11
N ALA A 9 -32.08 -2.38 3.28
CA ALA A 9 -31.21 -3.46 3.69
C ALA A 9 -29.94 -2.87 4.32
N ARG A 10 -29.85 -2.96 5.66
CA ARG A 10 -28.64 -2.64 6.41
C ARG A 10 -27.52 -3.58 5.96
N ARG A 11 -26.42 -3.01 5.49
CA ARG A 11 -25.15 -3.73 5.28
C ARG A 11 -24.68 -4.34 6.60
N PRO A 12 -24.44 -5.65 6.70
CA PRO A 12 -23.69 -6.21 7.82
C PRO A 12 -22.21 -5.81 7.65
N GLY A 13 -21.65 -5.10 8.63
CA GLY A 13 -20.22 -4.87 8.72
C GLY A 13 -19.45 -6.19 8.89
N PRO A 14 -18.14 -6.24 8.59
CA PRO A 14 -17.36 -7.46 8.73
C PRO A 14 -17.19 -7.81 10.22
N ILE A 15 -18.12 -8.61 10.74
CA ILE A 15 -17.96 -9.33 12.01
C ILE A 15 -17.03 -10.52 11.72
N GLY A 16 -15.72 -10.24 11.77
CA GLY A 16 -14.69 -11.27 11.76
C GLY A 16 -14.53 -11.88 13.15
N SER A 17 -15.34 -12.89 13.45
CA SER A 17 -15.06 -14.05 14.33
C SER A 17 -13.95 -13.95 15.40
N ALA A 18 -14.02 -12.99 16.32
CA ALA A 18 -13.25 -13.01 17.57
C ALA A 18 -13.91 -13.90 18.66
N ALA A 19 -15.00 -14.62 18.33
CA ALA A 19 -15.80 -15.40 19.28
C ALA A 19 -15.69 -16.94 19.11
N ARG A 20 -14.67 -17.46 18.42
CA ARG A 20 -14.50 -18.94 18.31
C ARG A 20 -13.09 -19.48 18.53
N MET A 21 -12.16 -18.67 19.05
CA MET A 21 -10.80 -19.14 19.38
C MET A 21 -10.35 -18.76 20.80
N ALA A 22 -11.32 -18.56 21.71
CA ALA A 22 -11.08 -18.32 23.13
C ALA A 22 -11.27 -19.58 24.01
N LEU A 23 -11.25 -20.79 23.42
CA LEU A 23 -11.47 -22.04 24.16
C LEU A 23 -10.36 -23.09 23.97
N VAL A 24 -9.20 -22.69 23.46
CA VAL A 24 -8.01 -23.59 23.36
C VAL A 24 -6.73 -22.94 23.94
N LEU A 25 -6.75 -21.65 24.29
CA LEU A 25 -5.58 -20.90 24.77
C LEU A 25 -5.48 -20.80 26.31
N LEU A 26 -5.88 -21.86 26.99
CA LEU A 26 -5.47 -22.15 28.37
C LEU A 26 -4.91 -23.58 28.54
N ALA A 27 -4.67 -24.30 27.42
CA ALA A 27 -4.18 -25.67 27.41
C ALA A 27 -2.72 -25.85 26.93
N LEU A 28 -1.94 -24.77 26.81
CA LEU A 28 -0.53 -24.84 26.36
C LEU A 28 0.45 -24.18 27.35
N LEU A 29 0.31 -24.48 28.64
CA LEU A 29 1.34 -24.18 29.64
C LEU A 29 1.97 -25.42 30.29
N HIS A 30 1.55 -26.65 29.96
CA HIS A 30 2.26 -27.86 30.37
C HIS A 30 2.28 -28.86 29.22
N GLY A 31 3.45 -29.10 28.64
CA GLY A 31 3.63 -30.11 27.60
C GLY A 31 3.71 -31.52 28.19
N ALA A 32 2.86 -32.42 27.71
CA ALA A 32 3.15 -33.83 27.40
C ALA A 32 1.88 -34.55 26.92
N THR A 33 2.09 -35.57 26.10
CA THR A 33 1.15 -36.43 25.37
C THR A 33 0.26 -37.33 26.24
N GLY A 34 -1.02 -37.53 25.85
CA GLY A 34 -1.86 -38.68 26.24
C GLY A 34 -2.87 -38.48 27.40
N PRO A 35 -3.87 -39.37 27.58
CA PRO A 35 -5.28 -39.02 27.38
C PRO A 35 -6.09 -38.68 28.65
N ALA A 36 -7.18 -37.94 28.39
CA ALA A 36 -8.31 -37.52 29.22
C ALA A 36 -8.48 -38.14 30.63
N LEU A 37 -8.60 -37.26 31.65
CA LEU A 37 -9.63 -37.21 32.70
C LEU A 37 -9.14 -36.27 33.82
N GLY A 38 -9.85 -35.16 34.07
CA GLY A 38 -9.62 -34.27 35.21
C GLY A 38 -9.09 -32.86 34.88
N GLN A 39 -9.73 -32.13 33.96
CA GLN A 39 -9.60 -30.66 33.97
C GLN A 39 -10.48 -30.13 35.11
N SER A 40 -9.83 -29.58 36.12
CA SER A 40 -10.31 -29.39 37.49
C SER A 40 -11.45 -28.36 37.62
N ASP A 41 -12.38 -28.64 38.53
CA ASP A 41 -13.37 -27.69 39.06
C ASP A 41 -12.75 -26.33 39.45
N GLU A 42 -11.48 -26.32 39.81
CA GLU A 42 -10.70 -25.14 40.16
C GLU A 42 -10.52 -24.16 38.98
N ALA A 43 -10.23 -24.68 37.77
CA ALA A 43 -10.09 -23.84 36.57
C ALA A 43 -11.43 -23.24 36.13
N ASN A 44 -12.51 -24.00 36.32
CA ASN A 44 -13.87 -23.55 36.02
C ASN A 44 -14.34 -22.50 37.04
N LYS A 45 -14.06 -22.69 38.35
CA LYS A 45 -14.31 -21.70 39.40
C LYS A 45 -13.50 -20.42 39.22
N GLN A 46 -12.24 -20.52 38.79
CA GLN A 46 -11.42 -19.34 38.46
C GLN A 46 -11.97 -18.59 37.24
N ALA A 47 -12.45 -19.30 36.21
CA ALA A 47 -13.08 -18.68 35.05
C ALA A 47 -14.42 -17.99 35.40
N GLU A 48 -15.23 -18.58 36.28
CA GLU A 48 -16.47 -17.98 36.79
C GLU A 48 -16.20 -16.76 37.70
N ALA A 49 -15.19 -16.84 38.57
CA ALA A 49 -14.77 -15.71 39.41
C ALA A 49 -14.23 -14.53 38.58
N LEU A 50 -13.49 -14.80 37.50
CA LEU A 50 -13.02 -13.77 36.56
C LEU A 50 -14.17 -13.16 35.76
N ARG A 51 -15.20 -13.93 35.40
CA ARG A 51 -16.42 -13.41 34.77
C ARG A 51 -17.25 -12.55 35.72
N ALA A 52 -17.31 -12.89 37.01
CA ALA A 52 -17.99 -12.07 38.02
C ALA A 52 -17.30 -10.71 38.27
N LEU A 53 -16.02 -10.60 37.93
CA LEU A 53 -15.23 -9.36 37.99
C LEU A 53 -15.16 -8.60 36.65
N ALA A 54 -15.84 -9.10 35.61
CA ALA A 54 -15.83 -8.50 34.29
C ALA A 54 -16.58 -7.16 34.29
N ASP A 55 -15.87 -6.09 33.96
CA ASP A 55 -16.49 -4.78 33.77
C ASP A 55 -16.78 -4.55 32.29
N GLU A 56 -18.01 -4.85 31.89
CA GLU A 56 -18.48 -4.67 30.51
C GLU A 56 -18.71 -3.19 30.15
N SER A 57 -18.75 -2.27 31.12
CA SER A 57 -19.11 -0.86 30.85
C SER A 57 -18.09 -0.12 29.98
N TRP A 58 -16.85 -0.62 29.92
CA TRP A 58 -15.76 -0.08 29.10
C TRP A 58 -15.60 -0.76 27.75
N VAL A 59 -16.13 -1.98 27.57
CA VAL A 59 -15.88 -2.80 26.39
C VAL A 59 -16.36 -2.08 25.13
N GLY A 60 -15.50 -2.07 24.10
CA GLY A 60 -15.75 -1.38 22.83
C GLY A 60 -15.47 0.12 22.84
N ARG A 61 -15.24 0.77 24.00
CA ARG A 61 -14.90 2.19 24.07
C ARG A 61 -13.51 2.45 23.50
N LYS A 62 -13.37 3.60 22.84
CA LYS A 62 -12.07 4.18 22.48
C LYS A 62 -11.52 4.96 23.67
N VAL A 63 -10.25 4.72 24.00
CA VAL A 63 -9.58 5.29 25.16
C VAL A 63 -8.15 5.68 24.85
N VAL A 64 -7.57 6.58 25.65
CA VAL A 64 -6.16 6.96 25.61
C VAL A 64 -5.53 6.78 26.99
N LEU A 65 -4.22 6.64 27.03
CA LEU A 65 -3.47 6.56 28.28
C LEU A 65 -3.26 7.96 28.88
N ARG A 66 -3.47 8.08 30.18
CA ARG A 66 -3.29 9.32 30.94
C ARG A 66 -1.90 9.41 31.56
N GLY A 67 -1.08 10.30 30.98
CA GLY A 67 0.25 10.66 31.46
C GLY A 67 1.36 9.76 30.92
N PRO A 68 2.62 10.24 30.91
CA PRO A 68 3.74 9.54 30.28
C PRO A 68 4.07 8.19 30.95
N ASP A 69 3.85 8.08 32.26
CA ASP A 69 4.16 6.87 33.04
C ASP A 69 3.09 5.77 32.95
N ALA A 70 1.98 6.03 32.26
CA ALA A 70 0.99 5.00 32.00
C ALA A 70 1.62 3.87 31.18
N GLN A 71 1.28 2.62 31.49
CA GLN A 71 1.88 1.45 30.86
C GLN A 71 0.81 0.47 30.44
N VAL A 72 1.01 -0.12 29.26
CA VAL A 72 0.31 -1.31 28.81
C VAL A 72 1.27 -2.48 28.98
N LYS A 73 0.81 -3.55 29.66
CA LYS A 73 1.67 -4.70 30.00
C LYS A 73 1.10 -6.02 29.52
N VAL A 74 2.00 -6.91 29.11
CA VAL A 74 1.72 -8.34 28.90
C VAL A 74 2.74 -9.13 29.71
N ASP A 75 2.28 -10.02 30.59
CA ASP A 75 3.14 -10.87 31.44
C ASP A 75 4.30 -10.09 32.09
N LYS A 76 3.96 -8.93 32.69
CA LYS A 76 4.85 -7.97 33.36
C LYS A 76 5.79 -7.16 32.44
N ARG A 77 5.86 -7.46 31.15
CA ARG A 77 6.62 -6.66 30.18
C ARG A 77 5.79 -5.46 29.76
N VAL A 78 6.42 -4.27 29.75
CA VAL A 78 5.82 -3.06 29.19
C VAL A 78 5.86 -3.17 27.67
N VAL A 79 4.69 -3.16 27.04
CA VAL A 79 4.52 -3.27 25.58
C VAL A 79 4.12 -1.94 24.95
N ALA A 80 3.60 -0.98 25.73
CA ALA A 80 3.44 0.41 25.33
C ALA A 80 3.45 1.32 26.57
N THR A 81 3.76 2.60 26.37
CA THR A 81 3.72 3.64 27.40
C THR A 81 2.84 4.80 26.96
N GLY A 82 2.35 5.57 27.92
CA GLY A 82 1.57 6.80 27.68
C GLY A 82 2.40 7.95 27.12
N GLN A 83 3.72 7.77 26.98
CA GLN A 83 4.56 8.68 26.20
C GLN A 83 4.19 8.64 24.73
N VAL A 84 3.77 7.49 24.20
CA VAL A 84 3.28 7.38 22.82
C VAL A 84 1.76 7.55 22.86
N PHE A 85 1.25 8.68 22.35
CA PHE A 85 -0.19 8.82 22.22
C PHE A 85 -0.70 7.76 21.25
N ARG A 86 -1.60 6.91 21.74
CA ARG A 86 -2.28 5.87 21.00
C ARG A 86 -3.73 5.84 21.43
N VAL A 87 -4.63 5.71 20.47
CA VAL A 87 -6.02 5.36 20.78
C VAL A 87 -6.15 3.85 20.81
N TYR A 88 -6.64 3.35 21.92
CA TYR A 88 -6.94 1.95 22.11
C TYR A 88 -8.43 1.72 22.08
N ARG A 89 -8.83 0.50 21.70
CA ARG A 89 -10.15 -0.05 22.00
C ARG A 89 -10.04 -0.96 23.22
N VAL A 90 -10.94 -0.82 24.18
CA VAL A 90 -11.05 -1.77 25.29
C VAL A 90 -11.73 -3.05 24.79
N ASP A 91 -11.04 -4.18 24.92
CA ASP A 91 -11.55 -5.51 24.56
C ASP A 91 -12.30 -6.15 25.75
N ARG A 92 -11.74 -6.01 26.95
CA ARG A 92 -12.28 -6.56 28.20
C ARG A 92 -11.77 -5.79 29.41
N GLY A 93 -12.54 -5.77 30.49
CA GLY A 93 -12.14 -5.20 31.78
C GLY A 93 -12.29 -6.23 32.89
N VAL A 94 -11.35 -6.27 33.83
CA VAL A 94 -11.39 -7.12 35.03
C VAL A 94 -10.92 -6.30 36.22
N GLY A 95 -11.82 -5.97 37.15
CA GLY A 95 -11.51 -5.08 38.28
C GLY A 95 -10.95 -3.72 37.83
N ASP A 96 -9.74 -3.39 38.31
CA ASP A 96 -9.03 -2.14 38.01
C ASP A 96 -8.19 -2.19 36.72
N TRP A 97 -8.34 -3.24 35.91
CA TRP A 97 -7.53 -3.45 34.71
C TRP A 97 -8.38 -3.52 33.46
N LEU A 98 -7.90 -2.89 32.39
CA LEU A 98 -8.50 -2.92 31.06
C LEU A 98 -7.53 -3.55 30.07
N TRP A 99 -7.97 -4.57 29.36
CA TRP A 99 -7.22 -5.08 28.20
C TRP A 99 -7.51 -4.16 27.02
N VAL A 100 -6.50 -3.40 26.66
CA VAL A 100 -6.55 -2.39 25.59
C VAL A 100 -5.85 -2.93 24.35
N VAL A 101 -6.43 -2.65 23.18
CA VAL A 101 -5.94 -3.12 21.89
C VAL A 101 -5.82 -1.95 20.93
N ALA A 102 -4.66 -1.78 20.32
CA ALA A 102 -4.40 -0.93 19.16
C ALA A 102 -3.86 -1.80 18.01
N ASP A 103 -3.48 -1.19 16.89
CA ASP A 103 -3.16 -1.92 15.66
C ASP A 103 -1.93 -2.85 15.79
N ASP A 104 -0.94 -2.47 16.60
CA ASP A 104 0.35 -3.16 16.78
C ASP A 104 0.59 -3.66 18.22
N VAL A 105 -0.29 -3.31 19.17
CA VAL A 105 -0.10 -3.61 20.59
C VAL A 105 -1.41 -4.01 21.27
N ALA A 106 -1.33 -4.97 22.17
CA ALA A 106 -2.40 -5.32 23.09
C ALA A 106 -1.84 -5.64 24.47
N GLY A 107 -2.56 -5.28 25.52
CA GLY A 107 -2.18 -5.65 26.89
C GLY A 107 -3.02 -4.97 27.95
N TRP A 108 -2.65 -5.18 29.21
CA TRP A 108 -3.33 -4.63 30.38
C TRP A 108 -2.87 -3.21 30.71
N ALA A 109 -3.82 -2.28 30.81
CA ALA A 109 -3.64 -0.94 31.36
C ALA A 109 -4.44 -0.80 32.67
N VAL A 110 -3.91 -0.02 33.61
CA VAL A 110 -4.63 0.32 34.85
C VAL A 110 -5.74 1.32 34.52
N LYS A 111 -6.96 1.05 34.95
CA LYS A 111 -8.18 1.82 34.64
C LYS A 111 -8.04 3.32 34.96
N ASP A 112 -7.43 3.68 36.09
CA ASP A 112 -7.19 5.07 36.48
C ASP A 112 -6.23 5.84 35.57
N ARG A 113 -5.45 5.10 34.77
CA ARG A 113 -4.53 5.63 33.76
C ARG A 113 -5.12 5.58 32.36
N VAL A 114 -6.42 5.35 32.23
CA VAL A 114 -7.14 5.27 30.97
C VAL A 114 -8.28 6.27 30.98
N VAL A 115 -8.41 7.07 29.92
CA VAL A 115 -9.48 8.06 29.78
C VAL A 115 -10.22 7.86 28.45
N PRO A 116 -11.57 7.89 28.42
CA PRO A 116 -12.33 7.86 27.17
C PRO A 116 -11.94 9.02 26.25
N VAL A 117 -11.91 8.79 24.94
CA VAL A 117 -11.48 9.80 23.95
C VAL A 117 -12.28 11.11 24.02
N GLU A 118 -13.59 11.04 24.30
CA GLU A 118 -14.43 12.24 24.43
C GLU A 118 -14.09 13.03 25.70
N GLN A 119 -13.81 12.32 26.81
CA GLN A 119 -13.36 12.97 28.03
C GLN A 119 -11.95 13.59 27.85
N ALA A 120 -11.04 12.89 27.15
CA ALA A 120 -9.72 13.42 26.83
C ALA A 120 -9.79 14.68 25.94
N TRP A 121 -10.77 14.75 25.05
CA TRP A 121 -11.04 15.94 24.23
C TRP A 121 -11.48 17.13 25.10
N ASP A 122 -12.41 16.92 26.01
CA ASP A 122 -12.87 17.99 26.91
C ASP A 122 -11.78 18.43 27.90
N GLU A 123 -10.97 17.49 28.40
CA GLU A 123 -9.85 17.75 29.30
C GLU A 123 -8.76 18.57 28.60
N SER A 124 -8.41 18.23 27.36
CA SER A 124 -7.42 19.00 26.59
C SER A 124 -7.91 20.41 26.26
N ASN A 125 -9.18 20.61 25.90
CA ASN A 125 -9.73 21.96 25.69
C ASN A 125 -9.70 22.79 26.97
N ARG A 126 -10.19 22.24 28.09
CA ARG A 126 -10.17 22.94 29.39
C ARG A 126 -8.75 23.25 29.85
N ALA A 127 -7.79 22.35 29.62
CA ALA A 127 -6.39 22.58 29.96
C ALA A 127 -5.81 23.76 29.16
N ILE A 128 -6.12 23.86 27.87
CA ILE A 128 -5.68 24.97 27.01
C ILE A 128 -6.35 26.29 27.41
N GLU A 129 -7.64 26.26 27.78
CA GLU A 129 -8.37 27.44 28.26
C GLU A 129 -7.80 27.98 29.58
N ASN A 130 -7.45 27.08 30.50
CA ASN A 130 -6.90 27.44 31.80
C ASN A 130 -5.42 27.84 31.72
N ASP A 131 -4.64 27.17 30.87
CA ASP A 131 -3.23 27.43 30.63
C ASP A 131 -2.90 27.28 29.14
N PRO A 132 -2.80 28.40 28.40
CA PRO A 132 -2.42 28.39 26.99
C PRO A 132 -1.02 27.84 26.70
N ASN A 133 -0.18 27.62 27.72
CA ASN A 133 1.15 27.03 27.59
C ASN A 133 1.19 25.52 27.88
N ALA A 134 0.04 24.88 28.12
CA ALA A 134 -0.07 23.44 28.35
C ALA A 134 0.21 22.63 27.07
N ALA A 135 1.49 22.49 26.69
CA ALA A 135 1.92 21.82 25.45
C ALA A 135 1.35 20.40 25.29
N TRP A 136 1.31 19.62 26.38
CA TRP A 136 0.74 18.27 26.38
C TRP A 136 -0.74 18.25 25.95
N ALA A 137 -1.50 19.30 26.28
CA ALA A 137 -2.92 19.38 25.96
C ALA A 137 -3.14 19.62 24.46
N TYR A 138 -2.28 20.42 23.83
CA TYR A 138 -2.26 20.54 22.37
C TYR A 138 -1.84 19.22 21.72
N SER A 139 -0.81 18.53 22.20
CA SER A 139 -0.42 17.22 21.65
C SER A 139 -1.57 16.21 21.71
N TRP A 140 -2.31 16.16 22.82
CA TRP A 140 -3.48 15.29 22.98
C TRP A 140 -4.62 15.69 22.04
N ARG A 141 -4.98 16.97 21.99
CA ARG A 141 -6.07 17.43 21.13
C ARG A 141 -5.73 17.22 19.65
N GLY A 142 -4.49 17.46 19.26
CA GLY A 142 -3.99 17.21 17.92
C GLY A 142 -4.09 15.74 17.53
N ALA A 143 -3.70 14.83 18.41
CA ALA A 143 -3.78 13.40 18.12
C ALA A 143 -5.24 12.88 18.11
N LEU A 144 -6.13 13.43 18.94
CA LEU A 144 -7.57 13.16 18.84
C LEU A 144 -8.19 13.72 17.54
N ALA A 145 -7.71 14.86 17.05
CA ALA A 145 -8.12 15.41 15.76
C ALA A 145 -7.63 14.52 14.60
N ALA A 146 -6.39 14.00 14.68
CA ALA A 146 -5.83 13.06 13.71
C ALA A 146 -6.66 11.78 13.60
N GLU A 147 -7.15 11.24 14.73
CA GLU A 147 -8.08 10.10 14.76
C GLU A 147 -9.40 10.36 14.04
N ARG A 148 -9.88 11.62 14.08
CA ARG A 148 -11.04 12.08 13.33
C ARG A 148 -10.70 12.42 11.87
N ARG A 149 -9.45 12.20 11.45
CA ARG A 149 -8.88 12.57 10.15
C ARG A 149 -8.94 14.06 9.84
N ASP A 150 -9.05 14.89 10.88
CA ASP A 150 -8.93 16.34 10.79
C ASP A 150 -7.45 16.70 10.86
N TRP A 151 -6.74 16.42 9.76
CA TRP A 151 -5.28 16.56 9.69
C TRP A 151 -4.83 18.01 9.86
N ASP A 152 -5.60 18.98 9.37
CA ASP A 152 -5.24 20.39 9.47
C ASP A 152 -5.28 20.87 10.93
N ARG A 153 -6.33 20.50 11.67
CA ARG A 153 -6.40 20.78 13.10
C ARG A 153 -5.33 20.04 13.88
N ALA A 154 -5.10 18.77 13.54
CA ALA A 154 -4.07 17.96 14.18
C ALA A 154 -2.69 18.62 14.07
N LEU A 155 -2.31 19.01 12.84
CA LEU A 155 -1.03 19.66 12.56
C LEU A 155 -0.91 21.00 13.29
N ALA A 156 -1.96 21.83 13.30
CA ALA A 156 -1.94 23.11 14.01
C ALA A 156 -1.71 22.95 15.52
N ASP A 157 -2.34 21.95 16.13
CA ASP A 157 -2.17 21.63 17.55
C ASP A 157 -0.77 21.06 17.83
N PHE A 158 -0.25 20.15 17.00
CA PHE A 158 1.12 19.66 17.14
C PHE A 158 2.16 20.79 16.98
N ASP A 159 1.95 21.72 16.04
CA ASP A 159 2.79 22.89 15.86
C ASP A 159 2.75 23.83 17.07
N ALA A 160 1.59 23.97 17.71
CA ALA A 160 1.47 24.72 18.96
C ALA A 160 2.26 24.04 20.09
N ALA A 161 2.09 22.73 20.28
CA ALA A 161 2.84 21.97 21.29
C ALA A 161 4.36 22.08 21.10
N ILE A 162 4.83 22.01 19.85
CA ILE A 162 6.26 22.10 19.51
C ILE A 162 6.80 23.51 19.75
N ARG A 163 6.06 24.56 19.38
CA ARG A 163 6.46 25.96 19.64
C ARG A 163 6.60 26.29 21.13
N LEU A 164 5.82 25.63 21.99
CA LEU A 164 5.90 25.77 23.44
C LEU A 164 7.16 25.10 24.06
N GLY A 165 7.97 24.40 23.26
CA GLY A 165 9.28 23.88 23.65
C GLY A 165 9.25 22.64 24.55
N GLN A 166 8.06 22.12 24.86
CA GLN A 166 7.84 20.99 25.77
C GLN A 166 7.27 19.76 25.05
N ALA A 167 7.25 19.76 23.71
CA ALA A 167 6.83 18.61 22.93
C ALA A 167 7.77 17.41 23.13
N ASP A 168 7.19 16.22 23.30
CA ASP A 168 7.88 14.94 23.41
C ASP A 168 8.07 14.26 22.04
N ALA A 169 8.80 13.14 22.01
CA ALA A 169 9.04 12.40 20.77
C ALA A 169 7.73 11.96 20.09
N ALA A 170 6.71 11.57 20.85
CA ALA A 170 5.43 11.15 20.28
C ALA A 170 4.67 12.29 19.59
N THR A 171 4.80 13.53 20.06
CA THR A 171 4.24 14.70 19.38
C THR A 171 4.81 14.82 17.96
N PHE A 172 6.13 14.65 17.79
CA PHE A 172 6.75 14.63 16.46
C PHE A 172 6.30 13.42 15.65
N GLY A 173 6.33 12.21 16.22
CA GLY A 173 5.87 11.00 15.51
C GLY A 173 4.43 11.14 14.97
N ASN A 174 3.52 11.66 15.79
CA ASN A 174 2.12 11.87 15.38
C ASN A 174 1.97 12.99 14.34
N ARG A 175 2.74 14.07 14.46
CA ARG A 175 2.77 15.12 13.43
C ARG A 175 3.33 14.57 12.12
N GLY A 176 4.36 13.73 12.19
CA GLY A 176 4.94 13.04 11.04
C GLY A 176 3.93 12.14 10.34
N LEU A 177 3.16 11.35 11.09
CA LEU A 177 2.06 10.53 10.55
C LEU A 177 0.96 11.40 9.91
N ALA A 178 0.60 12.53 10.51
CA ALA A 178 -0.38 13.46 9.93
C ALA A 178 0.14 14.07 8.61
N TRP A 179 1.42 14.43 8.53
CA TRP A 179 2.06 14.86 7.29
C TRP A 179 2.07 13.76 6.23
N ALA A 180 2.38 12.52 6.61
CA ALA A 180 2.34 11.37 5.71
C ALA A 180 0.92 11.13 5.16
N CYS A 181 -0.12 11.28 6.00
CA CYS A 181 -1.52 11.22 5.57
C CYS A 181 -1.89 12.33 4.57
N LYS A 182 -1.27 13.51 4.67
CA LYS A 182 -1.36 14.60 3.68
C LYS A 182 -0.40 14.43 2.50
N ARG A 183 0.30 13.30 2.40
CA ARG A 183 1.34 12.99 1.38
C ARG A 183 2.51 13.97 1.36
N GLN A 184 2.73 14.69 2.46
CA GLN A 184 3.88 15.58 2.66
C GLN A 184 5.04 14.79 3.26
N PHE A 185 5.57 13.83 2.51
CA PHE A 185 6.52 12.84 3.03
C PHE A 185 7.83 13.45 3.53
N ALA A 186 8.32 14.53 2.92
CA ALA A 186 9.53 15.22 3.38
C ALA A 186 9.36 15.85 4.77
N ALA A 187 8.19 16.43 5.06
CA ALA A 187 7.87 16.95 6.39
C ALA A 187 7.70 15.81 7.40
N ALA A 188 7.07 14.70 7.00
CA ALA A 188 6.95 13.51 7.82
C ALA A 188 8.32 12.94 8.23
N ILE A 189 9.25 12.83 7.28
CA ILE A 189 10.61 12.36 7.53
C ILE A 189 11.33 13.24 8.54
N ALA A 190 11.24 14.57 8.43
CA ALA A 190 11.88 15.48 9.37
C ALA A 190 11.37 15.30 10.81
N ASP A 191 10.09 14.98 10.95
CA ASP A 191 9.50 14.66 12.26
C ASP A 191 9.98 13.30 12.79
N PHE A 192 10.05 12.27 11.93
CA PHE A 192 10.60 10.97 12.34
C PHE A 192 12.10 11.03 12.66
N ASP A 193 12.86 11.90 12.00
CA ASP A 193 14.25 12.19 12.34
C ASP A 193 14.38 12.75 13.76
N GLU A 194 13.46 13.63 14.18
CA GLU A 194 13.39 14.14 15.55
C GLU A 194 13.07 13.04 16.56
N VAL A 195 12.13 12.13 16.25
CA VAL A 195 11.85 10.95 17.08
C VAL A 195 13.12 10.14 17.28
N LEU A 196 13.80 9.78 16.19
CA LEU A 196 14.98 8.92 16.22
C LEU A 196 16.21 9.59 16.84
N ARG A 197 16.28 10.93 16.85
CA ARG A 197 17.32 11.64 17.59
C ARG A 197 17.13 11.54 19.10
N ARG A 198 15.87 11.52 19.55
CA ARG A 198 15.52 11.41 20.98
C ARG A 198 15.56 9.97 21.46
N ASP A 199 15.06 9.04 20.65
CA ASP A 199 15.11 7.62 20.89
C ASP A 199 15.61 6.86 19.64
N PRO A 200 16.92 6.58 19.56
CA PRO A 200 17.51 5.81 18.47
C PRO A 200 17.07 4.33 18.43
N ASN A 201 16.29 3.84 19.41
CA ASN A 201 15.80 2.47 19.46
C ASN A 201 14.29 2.38 19.14
N ASP A 202 13.66 3.45 18.70
CA ASP A 202 12.26 3.43 18.28
C ASP A 202 12.11 2.72 16.92
N ALA A 203 11.77 1.43 16.98
CA ALA A 203 11.54 0.60 15.80
C ALA A 203 10.39 1.12 14.93
N ARG A 204 9.37 1.76 15.52
CA ARG A 204 8.20 2.27 14.81
C ARG A 204 8.55 3.54 14.03
N ALA A 205 9.36 4.43 14.62
CA ALA A 205 9.84 5.61 13.91
C ALA A 205 10.70 5.26 12.69
N TYR A 206 11.56 4.24 12.79
CA TYR A 206 12.27 3.71 11.62
C TYR A 206 11.31 3.19 10.54
N GLU A 207 10.32 2.39 10.93
CA GLU A 207 9.30 1.88 10.01
C GLU A 207 8.53 2.99 9.30
N ASP A 208 7.98 3.95 10.05
CA ASP A 208 7.20 5.06 9.49
C ASP A 208 8.05 5.95 8.58
N ARG A 209 9.33 6.17 8.93
CA ARG A 209 10.27 6.89 8.07
C ARG A 209 10.61 6.10 6.80
N ALA A 210 10.76 4.78 6.90
CA ALA A 210 10.99 3.90 5.76
C ALA A 210 9.82 3.92 4.77
N ASP A 211 8.59 3.90 5.27
CA ASP A 211 7.37 4.03 4.44
C ASP A 211 7.35 5.39 3.71
N ALA A 212 7.72 6.47 4.39
CA ALA A 212 7.84 7.79 3.77
C ALA A 212 8.96 7.83 2.70
N TRP A 213 10.11 7.18 2.93
CA TRP A 213 11.16 7.04 1.92
C TRP A 213 10.70 6.23 0.70
N LEU A 214 9.98 5.12 0.90
CA LEU A 214 9.40 4.34 -0.20
C LEU A 214 8.43 5.17 -1.05
N ALA A 215 7.64 6.05 -0.40
CA ALA A 215 6.72 6.94 -1.10
C ALA A 215 7.44 8.02 -1.93
N LEU A 216 8.66 8.39 -1.53
CA LEU A 216 9.57 9.26 -2.30
C LEU A 216 10.43 8.48 -3.31
N ASN A 217 10.25 7.16 -3.43
CA ASN A 217 11.07 6.25 -4.25
C ASN A 217 12.55 6.23 -3.87
N ASP A 218 12.88 6.52 -2.61
CA ASP A 218 14.23 6.33 -2.07
C ASP A 218 14.35 4.95 -1.43
N ASP A 219 14.53 3.94 -2.27
CA ASP A 219 14.55 2.55 -1.84
C ASP A 219 15.79 2.23 -0.97
N GLU A 220 16.87 3.01 -1.07
CA GLU A 220 18.09 2.78 -0.29
C GLU A 220 17.92 3.19 1.17
N ARG A 221 17.41 4.40 1.40
CA ARG A 221 17.12 4.87 2.77
C ARG A 221 15.97 4.09 3.39
N ALA A 222 14.94 3.75 2.60
CA ALA A 222 13.86 2.89 3.05
C ALA A 222 14.38 1.52 3.53
N LEU A 223 15.25 0.88 2.74
CA LEU A 223 15.81 -0.42 3.10
C LEU A 223 16.62 -0.37 4.40
N ALA A 224 17.46 0.65 4.57
CA ALA A 224 18.25 0.84 5.78
C ALA A 224 17.38 1.01 7.03
N ASP A 225 16.30 1.79 6.92
CA ASP A 225 15.37 2.00 8.03
C ASP A 225 14.54 0.75 8.34
N PHE A 226 14.06 0.02 7.32
CA PHE A 226 13.39 -1.27 7.57
C PHE A 226 14.34 -2.31 8.19
N ASP A 227 15.61 -2.33 7.81
CA ASP A 227 16.62 -3.18 8.45
C ASP A 227 16.78 -2.84 9.93
N ALA A 228 16.82 -1.56 10.28
CA ALA A 228 16.85 -1.10 11.67
C ALA A 228 15.57 -1.52 12.42
N ALA A 229 14.39 -1.30 11.84
CA ALA A 229 13.10 -1.68 12.43
C ALA A 229 13.00 -3.19 12.69
N VAL A 230 13.38 -4.03 11.71
CA VAL A 230 13.37 -5.50 11.85
C VAL A 230 14.41 -5.99 12.87
N ARG A 231 15.57 -5.32 12.97
CA ARG A 231 16.59 -5.64 13.97
C ARG A 231 16.11 -5.33 15.39
N LEU A 232 15.46 -4.18 15.59
CA LEU A 232 14.92 -3.75 16.88
C LEU A 232 13.68 -4.57 17.28
N GLN A 233 12.83 -4.90 16.31
CA GLN A 233 11.62 -5.70 16.54
C GLN A 233 11.48 -6.82 15.50
N PRO A 234 12.12 -7.98 15.71
CA PRO A 234 12.04 -9.12 14.79
C PRO A 234 10.64 -9.73 14.63
N GLY A 235 9.68 -9.36 15.47
CA GLY A 235 8.27 -9.78 15.38
C GLY A 235 7.41 -8.85 14.52
N ASN A 236 7.96 -7.77 13.96
CA ASN A 236 7.18 -6.80 13.20
C ASN A 236 6.96 -7.28 11.75
N ALA A 237 5.70 -7.67 11.45
CA ALA A 237 5.30 -8.16 10.14
C ALA A 237 5.30 -7.05 9.07
N HIS A 238 4.90 -5.83 9.44
CA HIS A 238 4.84 -4.69 8.53
C HIS A 238 6.23 -4.25 8.09
N ALA A 239 7.17 -4.07 9.03
CA ALA A 239 8.56 -3.78 8.71
C ALA A 239 9.20 -4.84 7.80
N ARG A 240 8.92 -6.14 8.02
CA ARG A 240 9.38 -7.21 7.11
C ARG A 240 8.75 -7.11 5.73
N CYS A 241 7.44 -6.85 5.65
CA CYS A 241 6.76 -6.65 4.38
C CYS A 241 7.35 -5.46 3.61
N GLY A 242 7.50 -4.31 4.27
CA GLY A 242 8.11 -3.10 3.72
C GLY A 242 9.54 -3.34 3.22
N ARG A 243 10.35 -4.07 3.99
CA ARG A 243 11.70 -4.48 3.57
C ARG A 243 11.67 -5.34 2.31
N GLY A 244 10.78 -6.33 2.27
CA GLY A 244 10.58 -7.19 1.09
C GLY A 244 10.21 -6.36 -0.14
N ILE A 245 9.33 -5.37 0.00
CA ILE A 245 8.93 -4.47 -1.08
C ILE A 245 10.12 -3.63 -1.58
N ALA A 246 10.90 -3.04 -0.67
CA ALA A 246 12.11 -2.27 -1.01
C ALA A 246 13.11 -3.14 -1.79
N LYS A 247 13.35 -4.37 -1.32
CA LYS A 247 14.21 -5.35 -1.99
C LYS A 247 13.71 -5.74 -3.37
N LEU A 248 12.40 -5.92 -3.56
CA LEU A 248 11.82 -6.20 -4.90
C LEU A 248 12.10 -5.07 -5.89
N ARG A 249 11.99 -3.81 -5.45
CA ARG A 249 12.30 -2.66 -6.31
C ARG A 249 13.78 -2.64 -6.72
N LYS A 250 14.67 -3.06 -5.83
CA LYS A 250 16.10 -3.28 -6.10
C LYS A 250 16.43 -4.61 -6.81
N GLN A 251 15.44 -5.42 -7.15
CA GLN A 251 15.61 -6.73 -7.80
C GLN A 251 16.41 -7.73 -6.94
N ASP A 252 16.37 -7.58 -5.62
CA ASP A 252 17.02 -8.49 -4.67
C ASP A 252 16.15 -9.75 -4.45
N PRO A 253 16.64 -10.96 -4.77
CA PRO A 253 15.87 -12.20 -4.64
C PRO A 253 15.54 -12.57 -3.18
N SER A 254 16.27 -12.05 -2.20
CA SER A 254 16.00 -12.27 -0.77
C SER A 254 14.71 -11.60 -0.30
N ALA A 255 14.06 -10.78 -1.14
CA ALA A 255 12.74 -10.23 -0.87
C ALA A 255 11.69 -11.31 -0.55
N LEU A 256 11.80 -12.49 -1.17
CA LEU A 256 10.85 -13.57 -0.93
C LEU A 256 10.87 -14.05 0.52
N ASP A 257 12.05 -14.13 1.13
CA ASP A 257 12.22 -14.57 2.52
C ASP A 257 11.52 -13.62 3.50
N ASP A 258 11.60 -12.31 3.21
CA ASP A 258 10.95 -11.25 3.99
C ASP A 258 9.42 -11.30 3.86
N LEU A 259 8.90 -11.49 2.65
CA LEU A 259 7.47 -11.61 2.41
C LEU A 259 6.90 -12.89 3.07
N ASP A 260 7.61 -14.01 2.97
CA ASP A 260 7.25 -15.25 3.65
C ASP A 260 7.28 -15.10 5.17
N ALA A 261 8.29 -14.40 5.71
CA ALA A 261 8.37 -14.12 7.13
C ALA A 261 7.27 -13.18 7.61
N ALA A 262 6.90 -12.16 6.83
CA ALA A 262 5.78 -11.27 7.12
C ALA A 262 4.46 -12.06 7.22
N ILE A 263 4.19 -12.95 6.28
CA ILE A 263 2.98 -13.81 6.28
C ILE A 263 2.98 -14.80 7.45
N ARG A 264 4.15 -15.34 7.82
CA ARG A 264 4.27 -16.20 9.00
C ARG A 264 3.97 -15.46 10.30
N LEU A 265 4.42 -14.21 10.43
CA LEU A 265 4.16 -13.36 11.59
C LEU A 265 2.70 -12.89 11.65
N ASP A 266 2.18 -12.41 10.51
CA ASP A 266 0.79 -11.98 10.37
C ASP A 266 0.19 -12.52 9.08
N ARG A 267 -0.69 -13.52 9.22
CA ARG A 267 -1.42 -14.13 8.11
C ARG A 267 -2.41 -13.18 7.44
N ARG A 268 -2.64 -11.98 7.99
CA ARG A 268 -3.52 -10.94 7.45
C ARG A 268 -2.74 -9.84 6.73
N CYS A 269 -1.42 -9.96 6.60
CA CYS A 269 -0.58 -9.00 5.87
C CYS A 269 -0.86 -9.05 4.36
N VAL A 270 -1.88 -8.31 3.91
CA VAL A 270 -2.38 -8.32 2.53
C VAL A 270 -1.30 -7.95 1.51
N LEU A 271 -0.49 -6.93 1.83
CA LEU A 271 0.57 -6.47 0.93
C LEU A 271 1.63 -7.55 0.70
N ALA A 272 1.96 -8.35 1.72
CA ALA A 272 2.93 -9.43 1.57
C ALA A 272 2.46 -10.48 0.55
N TYR A 273 1.17 -10.84 0.55
CA TYR A 273 0.60 -11.72 -0.47
C TYR A 273 0.64 -11.09 -1.87
N VAL A 274 0.23 -9.82 -2.03
CA VAL A 274 0.26 -9.13 -3.34
C VAL A 274 1.67 -9.12 -3.94
N HIS A 275 2.66 -8.78 -3.12
CA HIS A 275 4.05 -8.69 -3.58
C HIS A 275 4.67 -10.06 -3.81
N ARG A 276 4.36 -11.06 -2.97
CA ARG A 276 4.82 -12.44 -3.17
C ARG A 276 4.22 -13.07 -4.42
N ALA A 277 2.94 -12.81 -4.70
CA ALA A 277 2.30 -13.20 -5.95
C ALA A 277 3.04 -12.64 -7.17
N GLY A 278 3.51 -11.39 -7.10
CA GLY A 278 4.35 -10.78 -8.14
C GLY A 278 5.67 -11.53 -8.35
N VAL A 279 6.30 -12.02 -7.28
CA VAL A 279 7.51 -12.86 -7.37
C VAL A 279 7.20 -14.19 -8.01
N TRP A 280 6.13 -14.87 -7.60
CA TRP A 280 5.71 -16.14 -8.21
C TRP A 280 5.39 -15.98 -9.69
N ALA A 281 4.66 -14.92 -10.05
CA ALA A 281 4.41 -14.56 -11.44
C ALA A 281 5.72 -14.37 -12.21
N SER A 282 6.72 -13.74 -11.60
CA SER A 282 8.03 -13.55 -12.24
C SER A 282 8.80 -14.84 -12.48
N ARG A 283 8.55 -15.86 -11.68
CA ARG A 283 9.14 -17.19 -11.79
C ARG A 283 8.29 -18.14 -12.63
N ASN A 284 7.23 -17.64 -13.28
CA ASN A 284 6.26 -18.43 -14.02
C ASN A 284 5.50 -19.48 -13.16
N GLU A 285 5.47 -19.29 -11.85
CA GLU A 285 4.75 -20.11 -10.87
C GLU A 285 3.29 -19.65 -10.77
N ARG A 286 2.52 -19.91 -11.84
CA ARG A 286 1.18 -19.33 -12.05
C ARG A 286 0.19 -19.66 -10.93
N ASP A 287 0.13 -20.91 -10.51
CA ASP A 287 -0.84 -21.35 -9.50
C ASP A 287 -0.58 -20.70 -8.14
N ARG A 288 0.70 -20.55 -7.77
CA ARG A 288 1.10 -19.87 -6.53
C ARG A 288 0.79 -18.38 -6.59
N ALA A 289 1.05 -17.74 -7.74
CA ALA A 289 0.73 -16.34 -7.93
C ALA A 289 -0.78 -16.08 -7.77
N LEU A 290 -1.61 -16.90 -8.41
CA LEU A 290 -3.07 -16.77 -8.30
C LEU A 290 -3.58 -17.04 -6.89
N ALA A 291 -3.08 -18.08 -6.21
CA ALA A 291 -3.45 -18.36 -4.83
C ALA A 291 -3.17 -17.17 -3.90
N ASP A 292 -2.00 -16.53 -4.04
CA ASP A 292 -1.64 -15.37 -3.23
C ASP A 292 -2.48 -14.13 -3.59
N PHE A 293 -2.75 -13.87 -4.88
CA PHE A 293 -3.63 -12.76 -5.27
C PHE A 293 -5.06 -12.97 -4.75
N ASP A 294 -5.59 -14.18 -4.85
CA ASP A 294 -6.92 -14.53 -4.39
C ASP A 294 -7.04 -14.39 -2.87
N GLU A 295 -6.02 -14.82 -2.13
CA GLU A 295 -5.95 -14.65 -0.68
C GLU A 295 -5.88 -13.17 -0.28
N ALA A 296 -5.08 -12.36 -0.98
CA ALA A 296 -5.02 -10.91 -0.75
C ALA A 296 -6.40 -10.25 -0.94
N ILE A 297 -7.12 -10.61 -2.00
CA ILE A 297 -8.47 -10.09 -2.29
C ILE A 297 -9.49 -10.61 -1.27
N ARG A 298 -9.36 -11.87 -0.81
CA ARG A 298 -10.23 -12.44 0.23
C ARG A 298 -10.04 -11.72 1.57
N LEU A 299 -8.81 -11.41 1.94
CA LEU A 299 -8.46 -10.72 3.17
C LEU A 299 -8.90 -9.25 3.15
N ASN A 300 -8.74 -8.57 2.01
CA ASN A 300 -9.23 -7.21 1.81
C ASN A 300 -9.88 -7.03 0.43
N PRO A 301 -11.21 -7.23 0.33
CA PRO A 301 -11.94 -7.07 -0.92
C PRO A 301 -11.96 -5.65 -1.49
N TRP A 302 -11.58 -4.66 -0.68
CA TRP A 302 -11.64 -3.24 -1.02
C TRP A 302 -10.29 -2.67 -1.46
N LEU A 303 -9.23 -3.49 -1.45
CA LEU A 303 -7.91 -3.06 -1.89
C LEU A 303 -7.81 -3.07 -3.42
N ALA A 304 -8.04 -1.90 -4.03
CA ALA A 304 -7.91 -1.70 -5.48
C ALA A 304 -6.57 -2.21 -6.02
N THR A 305 -5.48 -1.96 -5.29
CA THR A 305 -4.13 -2.39 -5.66
C THR A 305 -3.99 -3.90 -5.86
N ALA A 306 -4.68 -4.73 -5.07
CA ALA A 306 -4.61 -6.19 -5.24
C ALA A 306 -5.25 -6.64 -6.56
N ARG A 307 -6.39 -6.02 -6.92
CA ARG A 307 -7.05 -6.24 -8.23
C ARG A 307 -6.18 -5.76 -9.38
N ASP A 308 -5.60 -4.57 -9.27
CA ASP A 308 -4.68 -4.04 -10.28
C ASP A 308 -3.49 -4.97 -10.53
N HIS A 309 -2.88 -5.52 -9.49
CA HIS A 309 -1.75 -6.44 -9.64
C HIS A 309 -2.16 -7.77 -10.27
N ARG A 310 -3.31 -8.34 -9.89
CA ARG A 310 -3.82 -9.57 -10.52
C ARG A 310 -4.24 -9.32 -11.98
N GLY A 311 -4.82 -8.15 -12.28
CA GLY A 311 -5.13 -7.74 -13.65
C GLY A 311 -3.88 -7.67 -14.53
N ARG A 312 -2.78 -7.10 -14.01
CA ARG A 312 -1.47 -7.10 -14.69
C ARG A 312 -0.93 -8.51 -14.92
N PHE A 313 -1.10 -9.40 -13.95
CA PHE A 313 -0.76 -10.82 -14.11
C PHE A 313 -1.56 -11.48 -15.24
N TRP A 314 -2.87 -11.22 -15.32
CA TRP A 314 -3.71 -11.73 -16.41
C TRP A 314 -3.29 -11.18 -17.78
N MET A 315 -2.95 -9.89 -17.87
CA MET A 315 -2.40 -9.31 -19.10
C MET A 315 -1.11 -10.03 -19.53
N ALA A 316 -0.17 -10.21 -18.60
CA ALA A 316 1.08 -10.92 -18.88
C ALA A 316 0.86 -12.40 -19.25
N SER A 317 -0.22 -13.00 -18.76
CA SER A 317 -0.62 -14.38 -19.06
C SER A 317 -1.44 -14.52 -20.35
N GLY A 318 -1.70 -13.41 -21.07
CA GLY A 318 -2.44 -13.44 -22.34
C GLY A 318 -3.97 -13.51 -22.19
N ASP A 319 -4.52 -13.23 -21.01
CA ASP A 319 -5.98 -13.16 -20.77
C ASP A 319 -6.43 -11.72 -20.51
N PRO A 320 -6.59 -10.90 -21.57
CA PRO A 320 -7.02 -9.51 -21.42
C PRO A 320 -8.46 -9.36 -20.92
N ARG A 321 -9.29 -10.41 -21.00
CA ARG A 321 -10.68 -10.36 -20.53
C ARG A 321 -10.75 -10.44 -19.00
N ARG A 322 -10.01 -11.38 -18.40
CA ARG A 322 -9.89 -11.43 -16.93
C ARG A 322 -9.19 -10.20 -16.39
N ALA A 323 -8.14 -9.74 -17.09
CA ALA A 323 -7.47 -8.50 -16.74
C ALA A 323 -8.43 -7.31 -16.71
N LEU A 324 -9.26 -7.15 -17.75
CA LEU A 324 -10.23 -6.08 -17.83
C LEU A 324 -11.22 -6.10 -16.66
N ALA A 325 -11.73 -7.27 -16.27
CA ALA A 325 -12.63 -7.39 -15.13
C ALA A 325 -11.97 -6.95 -13.81
N ASP A 326 -10.71 -7.30 -13.60
CA ASP A 326 -9.95 -6.87 -12.43
C ASP A 326 -9.66 -5.37 -12.43
N PHE A 327 -9.28 -4.80 -13.58
CA PHE A 327 -9.05 -3.35 -13.69
C PHE A 327 -10.33 -2.53 -13.58
N GLU A 328 -11.47 -3.03 -14.08
CA GLU A 328 -12.78 -2.40 -13.89
C GLU A 328 -13.13 -2.32 -12.41
N GLU A 329 -12.90 -3.39 -11.64
CA GLU A 329 -13.10 -3.35 -10.19
C GLU A 329 -12.08 -2.43 -9.50
N ALA A 330 -10.82 -2.44 -9.90
CA ALA A 330 -9.80 -1.56 -9.32
C ALA A 330 -10.20 -0.08 -9.46
N VAL A 331 -10.64 0.33 -10.65
CA VAL A 331 -11.15 1.69 -10.89
C VAL A 331 -12.45 1.97 -10.12
N ARG A 332 -13.33 0.97 -9.95
CA ARG A 332 -14.55 1.13 -9.14
C ARG A 332 -14.23 1.37 -7.66
N LEU A 333 -13.21 0.69 -7.14
CA LEU A 333 -12.77 0.78 -5.74
C LEU A 333 -11.99 2.07 -5.48
N ASP A 334 -11.10 2.45 -6.39
CA ASP A 334 -10.34 3.70 -6.32
C ASP A 334 -10.33 4.43 -7.68
N PRO A 335 -11.29 5.34 -7.89
CA PRO A 335 -11.37 6.10 -9.14
C PRO A 335 -10.19 7.06 -9.36
N ASN A 336 -9.40 7.37 -8.34
CA ASN A 336 -8.29 8.31 -8.43
C ASN A 336 -6.94 7.61 -8.67
N GLN A 337 -6.93 6.28 -8.80
CA GLN A 337 -5.73 5.53 -9.11
C GLN A 337 -5.38 5.62 -10.61
N ALA A 338 -4.51 6.56 -10.97
CA ALA A 338 -4.07 6.77 -12.35
C ALA A 338 -3.57 5.47 -13.04
N SER A 339 -2.83 4.63 -12.31
CA SER A 339 -2.33 3.36 -12.83
C SER A 339 -3.42 2.38 -13.21
N ALA A 340 -4.53 2.32 -12.48
CA ALA A 340 -5.65 1.43 -12.77
C ALA A 340 -6.33 1.83 -14.08
N HIS A 341 -6.54 3.13 -14.31
CA HIS A 341 -7.06 3.63 -15.59
C HIS A 341 -6.12 3.30 -16.74
N ARG A 342 -4.82 3.59 -16.59
CA ARG A 342 -3.82 3.25 -17.62
C ARG A 342 -3.83 1.75 -17.96
N ASN A 343 -3.80 0.88 -16.93
CA ASN A 343 -3.77 -0.56 -17.13
C ASN A 343 -5.09 -1.08 -17.74
N ARG A 344 -6.25 -0.49 -17.37
CA ARG A 344 -7.53 -0.77 -18.02
C ARG A 344 -7.54 -0.33 -19.48
N GLY A 345 -6.95 0.82 -19.80
CA GLY A 345 -6.77 1.30 -21.18
C GLY A 345 -5.98 0.32 -22.04
N ILE A 346 -4.90 -0.24 -21.51
CA ILE A 346 -4.12 -1.31 -22.15
C ILE A 346 -5.01 -2.55 -22.39
N ALA A 347 -5.73 -3.04 -21.37
CA ALA A 347 -6.63 -4.19 -21.54
C ALA A 347 -7.75 -3.92 -22.57
N LEU A 348 -8.29 -2.71 -22.61
CA LEU A 348 -9.30 -2.27 -23.57
C LEU A 348 -8.76 -2.26 -25.01
N CYS A 349 -7.52 -1.84 -25.23
CA CYS A 349 -6.84 -1.99 -26.52
C CYS A 349 -6.76 -3.46 -26.95
N ALA A 350 -6.42 -4.36 -26.03
CA ALA A 350 -6.34 -5.80 -26.31
C ALA A 350 -7.69 -6.41 -26.69
N VAL A 351 -8.79 -5.96 -26.08
CA VAL A 351 -10.16 -6.36 -26.47
C VAL A 351 -10.78 -5.48 -27.57
N LYS A 352 -9.97 -4.66 -28.25
CA LYS A 352 -10.36 -3.80 -29.40
C LYS A 352 -11.39 -2.71 -29.07
N SER A 353 -11.49 -2.31 -27.81
CA SER A 353 -12.36 -1.25 -27.32
C SER A 353 -11.61 0.10 -27.28
N TYR A 354 -11.17 0.55 -28.45
CA TYR A 354 -10.20 1.65 -28.57
C TYR A 354 -10.72 3.01 -28.09
N SER A 355 -12.01 3.30 -28.25
CA SER A 355 -12.60 4.56 -27.76
C SER A 355 -12.56 4.64 -26.23
N ARG A 356 -12.91 3.54 -25.55
CA ARG A 356 -12.80 3.43 -24.08
C ARG A 356 -11.34 3.49 -23.64
N ALA A 357 -10.42 2.85 -24.37
CA ALA A 357 -8.99 2.90 -24.07
C ALA A 357 -8.43 4.34 -24.11
N LEU A 358 -8.79 5.13 -25.13
CA LEU A 358 -8.39 6.55 -25.20
C LEU A 358 -8.93 7.36 -24.01
N ALA A 359 -10.17 7.13 -23.60
CA ALA A 359 -10.75 7.79 -22.43
C ALA A 359 -9.96 7.47 -21.15
N ASP A 360 -9.59 6.21 -20.97
CA ASP A 360 -8.81 5.75 -19.82
C ASP A 360 -7.40 6.33 -19.80
N PHE A 361 -6.71 6.39 -20.94
CA PHE A 361 -5.40 7.05 -20.98
C PHE A 361 -5.49 8.54 -20.69
N ASN A 362 -6.53 9.22 -21.18
CA ASN A 362 -6.74 10.64 -20.87
C ASN A 362 -7.02 10.86 -19.38
N GLU A 363 -7.80 9.98 -18.76
CA GLU A 363 -8.09 10.06 -17.33
C GLU A 363 -6.85 9.76 -16.47
N ALA A 364 -6.05 8.76 -16.85
CA ALA A 364 -4.77 8.49 -16.21
C ALA A 364 -3.84 9.72 -16.25
N ILE A 365 -3.73 10.39 -17.40
CA ILE A 365 -2.94 11.62 -17.57
C ILE A 365 -3.52 12.80 -16.78
N ARG A 366 -4.85 12.90 -16.67
CA ARG A 366 -5.50 13.94 -15.86
C ARG A 366 -5.20 13.75 -14.38
N LEU A 367 -5.20 12.51 -13.90
CA LEU A 367 -4.92 12.14 -12.51
C LEU A 367 -3.43 12.26 -12.16
N ASP A 368 -2.56 11.83 -13.08
CA ASP A 368 -1.10 11.96 -12.96
C ASP A 368 -0.47 12.49 -14.26
N PRO A 369 -0.32 13.82 -14.38
CA PRO A 369 0.33 14.44 -15.54
C PRO A 369 1.81 14.07 -15.70
N GLY A 370 2.41 13.45 -14.68
CA GLY A 370 3.80 13.01 -14.66
C GLY A 370 4.01 11.55 -15.07
N ASP A 371 2.95 10.80 -15.44
CA ASP A 371 3.04 9.38 -15.80
C ASP A 371 3.44 9.18 -17.30
N PRO A 372 4.71 8.89 -17.62
CA PRO A 372 5.13 8.69 -19.01
C PRO A 372 4.43 7.49 -19.69
N GLU A 373 4.05 6.45 -18.94
CA GLU A 373 3.46 5.23 -19.49
C GLU A 373 2.03 5.50 -19.99
N ALA A 374 1.29 6.41 -19.36
CA ALA A 374 -0.03 6.81 -19.83
C ALA A 374 0.05 7.60 -21.16
N TYR A 375 1.03 8.50 -21.29
CA TYR A 375 1.32 9.20 -22.54
C TYR A 375 1.76 8.23 -23.65
N ALA A 376 2.60 7.26 -23.30
CA ALA A 376 3.09 6.22 -24.21
C ALA A 376 1.94 5.31 -24.69
N GLY A 377 1.07 4.85 -23.80
CA GLY A 377 -0.09 4.03 -24.15
C GLY A 377 -1.06 4.73 -25.11
N ARG A 378 -1.31 6.03 -24.88
CA ARG A 378 -2.13 6.87 -25.77
C ARG A 378 -1.46 7.09 -27.13
N ALA A 379 -0.17 7.43 -27.13
CA ALA A 379 0.60 7.63 -28.36
C ALA A 379 0.67 6.37 -29.20
N TRP A 380 0.91 5.23 -28.56
CA TRP A 380 0.94 3.92 -29.22
C TRP A 380 -0.40 3.60 -29.89
N LEU A 381 -1.51 3.89 -29.22
CA LEU A 381 -2.83 3.71 -29.82
C LEU A 381 -3.02 4.60 -31.06
N TRP A 382 -2.70 5.90 -30.97
CA TRP A 382 -2.79 6.81 -32.11
C TRP A 382 -1.82 6.47 -33.26
N ALA A 383 -0.66 5.87 -32.97
CA ALA A 383 0.30 5.49 -34.00
C ALA A 383 -0.05 4.15 -34.68
N THR A 384 -0.51 3.16 -33.90
CA THR A 384 -0.50 1.76 -34.33
C THR A 384 -1.88 1.14 -34.49
N CYS A 385 -2.97 1.82 -34.09
CA CYS A 385 -4.32 1.23 -34.10
C CYS A 385 -4.64 0.59 -35.46
N PRO A 386 -5.12 -0.67 -35.49
CA PRO A 386 -5.54 -1.30 -36.74
C PRO A 386 -6.67 -0.52 -37.44
N ASP A 387 -7.56 0.09 -36.66
CA ASP A 387 -8.66 0.93 -37.15
C ASP A 387 -8.16 2.36 -37.38
N GLN A 388 -8.15 2.77 -38.65
CA GLN A 388 -7.64 4.07 -39.09
C GLN A 388 -8.34 5.25 -38.41
N LYS A 389 -9.60 5.12 -38.00
CA LYS A 389 -10.34 6.23 -37.38
C LYS A 389 -9.78 6.64 -36.02
N PHE A 390 -9.01 5.77 -35.38
CA PHE A 390 -8.33 6.04 -34.12
C PHE A 390 -6.85 6.37 -34.31
N ARG A 391 -6.36 6.46 -35.55
CA ARG A 391 -4.97 6.87 -35.82
C ARG A 391 -4.88 8.39 -35.97
N ASP A 392 -3.86 8.97 -35.35
CA ASP A 392 -3.54 10.39 -35.44
C ASP A 392 -2.03 10.58 -35.28
N ALA A 393 -1.31 10.62 -36.40
CA ALA A 393 0.14 10.66 -36.42
C ALA A 393 0.73 11.85 -35.65
N ARG A 394 0.11 13.03 -35.82
CA ARG A 394 0.57 14.27 -35.18
C ARG A 394 0.43 14.16 -33.66
N ARG A 395 -0.76 13.79 -33.18
CA ARG A 395 -0.99 13.65 -31.73
C ARG A 395 -0.19 12.49 -31.13
N ALA A 396 0.07 11.44 -31.90
CA ALA A 396 0.95 10.35 -31.50
C ALA A 396 2.37 10.86 -31.20
N VAL A 397 2.97 11.64 -32.11
CA VAL A 397 4.32 12.20 -31.92
C VAL A 397 4.35 13.18 -30.74
N GLU A 398 3.35 14.04 -30.60
CA GLU A 398 3.23 14.98 -29.47
C GLU A 398 3.18 14.23 -28.13
N SER A 399 2.32 13.21 -28.02
CA SER A 399 2.17 12.42 -26.79
C SER A 399 3.38 11.54 -26.51
N ALA A 400 4.01 10.95 -27.53
CA ALA A 400 5.22 10.14 -27.37
C ALA A 400 6.42 10.99 -26.94
N THR A 401 6.59 12.17 -27.53
CA THR A 401 7.63 13.14 -27.13
C THR A 401 7.47 13.50 -25.65
N ARG A 402 6.23 13.76 -25.21
CA ARG A 402 5.97 14.03 -23.79
C ARG A 402 6.34 12.87 -22.88
N ALA A 403 6.06 11.63 -23.29
CA ALA A 403 6.50 10.43 -22.55
C ALA A 403 8.03 10.37 -22.43
N CYS A 404 8.75 10.64 -23.53
CA CYS A 404 10.21 10.71 -23.53
C CYS A 404 10.75 11.82 -22.62
N GLU A 405 10.18 13.02 -22.64
CA GLU A 405 10.58 14.13 -21.75
C GLU A 405 10.43 13.76 -20.28
N LEU A 406 9.27 13.22 -19.89
CA LEU A 406 9.00 12.76 -18.52
C LEU A 406 9.96 11.64 -18.09
N GLY A 407 10.27 10.73 -19.02
CA GLY A 407 11.28 9.69 -18.86
C GLY A 407 12.73 10.17 -19.03
N ARG A 408 12.98 11.48 -19.12
CA ARG A 408 14.30 12.10 -19.35
C ARG A 408 15.10 11.46 -20.50
N TRP A 409 14.38 11.00 -21.53
CA TRP A 409 14.92 10.32 -22.70
C TRP A 409 15.78 9.10 -22.40
N SER A 410 15.53 8.45 -21.25
CA SER A 410 16.23 7.23 -20.81
C SER A 410 15.30 6.01 -20.71
N CYS A 411 14.05 6.11 -21.14
CA CYS A 411 13.13 4.99 -21.21
C CYS A 411 13.13 4.40 -22.63
N ALA A 412 13.68 3.19 -22.78
CA ALA A 412 13.72 2.47 -24.06
C ALA A 412 12.31 2.28 -24.65
N HIS A 413 11.32 1.98 -23.81
CA HIS A 413 9.94 1.84 -24.26
C HIS A 413 9.37 3.14 -24.83
N CYS A 414 9.54 4.27 -24.13
CA CYS A 414 9.04 5.56 -24.63
C CYS A 414 9.68 5.94 -25.98
N LEU A 415 10.97 5.64 -26.15
CA LEU A 415 11.69 5.87 -27.40
C LEU A 415 11.18 5.00 -28.56
N ASP A 416 10.86 3.73 -28.29
CA ASP A 416 10.20 2.82 -29.27
C ASP A 416 8.81 3.34 -29.68
N VAL A 417 8.02 3.82 -28.72
CA VAL A 417 6.72 4.43 -29.02
C VAL A 417 6.87 5.70 -29.86
N LEU A 418 7.88 6.53 -29.58
CA LEU A 418 8.20 7.71 -30.37
C LEU A 418 8.61 7.32 -31.80
N ALA A 419 9.42 6.28 -31.97
CA ALA A 419 9.80 5.79 -33.28
C ALA A 419 8.59 5.31 -34.10
N ALA A 420 7.68 4.56 -33.48
CA ALA A 420 6.43 4.13 -34.12
C ALA A 420 5.55 5.33 -34.52
N ALA A 421 5.47 6.36 -33.68
CA ALA A 421 4.72 7.58 -33.97
C ALA A 421 5.34 8.41 -35.10
N GLN A 422 6.66 8.54 -35.13
CA GLN A 422 7.41 9.23 -36.19
C GLN A 422 7.26 8.50 -37.54
N ALA A 423 7.33 7.17 -37.53
CA ALA A 423 7.09 6.37 -38.71
C ALA A 423 5.66 6.53 -39.23
N GLU A 424 4.66 6.59 -38.34
CA GLU A 424 3.27 6.90 -38.73
C GLU A 424 3.10 8.30 -39.33
N ALA A 425 3.91 9.26 -38.88
CA ALA A 425 3.97 10.61 -39.44
C ALA A 425 4.76 10.69 -40.78
N GLY A 426 5.37 9.59 -41.23
CA GLY A 426 6.19 9.52 -42.44
C GLY A 426 7.64 9.97 -42.26
N ASP A 427 8.07 10.31 -41.03
CA ASP A 427 9.44 10.66 -40.71
C ASP A 427 10.26 9.42 -40.34
N PHE A 428 10.60 8.64 -41.37
CA PHE A 428 11.33 7.38 -41.20
C PHE A 428 12.78 7.56 -40.76
N VAL A 429 13.38 8.73 -40.99
CA VAL A 429 14.74 9.04 -40.54
C VAL A 429 14.72 9.20 -39.02
N ALA A 430 13.86 10.08 -38.51
CA ALA A 430 13.71 10.26 -37.06
C ALA A 430 13.25 8.96 -36.37
N ALA A 431 12.35 8.20 -37.00
CA ALA A 431 11.91 6.91 -36.48
C ALA A 431 13.08 5.92 -36.30
N ALA A 432 13.95 5.78 -37.29
CA ALA A 432 15.11 4.90 -37.20
C ALA A 432 16.11 5.36 -36.12
N GLU A 433 16.32 6.67 -35.97
CA GLU A 433 17.17 7.23 -34.91
C GLU A 433 16.61 6.97 -33.51
N SER A 434 15.31 7.21 -33.32
CA SER A 434 14.62 6.93 -32.05
C SER A 434 14.67 5.45 -31.68
N GLU A 435 14.45 4.55 -32.66
CA GLU A 435 14.52 3.11 -32.43
C GLU A 435 15.95 2.63 -32.12
N ALA A 436 16.95 3.18 -32.81
CA ALA A 436 18.36 2.90 -32.51
C ALA A 436 18.72 3.35 -31.08
N ARG A 437 18.21 4.52 -30.65
CA ARG A 437 18.38 5.01 -29.28
C ARG A 437 17.65 4.14 -28.26
N ALA A 438 16.43 3.66 -28.57
CA ALA A 438 15.70 2.72 -27.74
C ALA A 438 16.52 1.46 -27.48
N MET A 439 17.10 0.88 -28.55
CA MET A 439 17.96 -0.30 -28.47
C MET A 439 19.24 -0.05 -27.66
N ALA A 440 19.88 1.13 -27.82
CA ALA A 440 21.07 1.49 -27.06
C ALA A 440 20.78 1.68 -25.56
N THR A 441 19.55 2.11 -25.24
CA THR A 441 19.08 2.33 -23.86
C THR A 441 18.63 1.02 -23.19
N ALA A 442 18.18 0.04 -23.98
CA ALA A 442 17.75 -1.26 -23.48
C ALA A 442 18.92 -2.04 -22.85
N ARG A 443 18.65 -2.76 -21.76
CA ARG A 443 19.68 -3.55 -21.06
C ARG A 443 20.17 -4.69 -21.96
N VAL A 444 21.42 -5.12 -21.76
CA VAL A 444 21.93 -6.34 -22.39
C VAL A 444 21.10 -7.52 -21.88
N GLY A 445 20.53 -8.31 -22.81
CA GLY A 445 19.62 -9.42 -22.48
C GLY A 445 18.14 -9.05 -22.37
N ASP A 446 17.75 -7.80 -22.67
CA ASP A 446 16.35 -7.39 -22.73
C ASP A 446 15.59 -8.23 -23.80
N PRO A 447 14.50 -8.93 -23.44
CA PRO A 447 13.73 -9.75 -24.38
C PRO A 447 13.15 -8.93 -25.54
N ASP A 448 12.97 -7.62 -25.36
CA ASP A 448 12.40 -6.75 -26.38
C ASP A 448 13.43 -6.25 -27.40
N ARG A 449 14.73 -6.53 -27.20
CA ARG A 449 15.80 -6.10 -28.12
C ARG A 449 15.62 -6.65 -29.53
N ALA A 450 15.11 -7.88 -29.66
CA ALA A 450 14.77 -8.46 -30.95
C ALA A 450 13.61 -7.71 -31.64
N ALA A 451 12.62 -7.25 -30.86
CA ALA A 451 11.54 -6.44 -31.38
C ALA A 451 12.05 -5.06 -31.85
N TYR A 452 12.97 -4.45 -31.10
CA TYR A 452 13.59 -3.18 -31.52
C TYR A 452 14.36 -3.32 -32.84
N LEU A 453 15.16 -4.38 -32.99
CA LEU A 453 15.89 -4.66 -34.23
C LEU A 453 14.95 -4.83 -35.43
N ASN A 454 13.85 -5.57 -35.26
CA ASN A 454 12.87 -5.77 -36.32
C ASN A 454 12.22 -4.44 -36.75
N ARG A 455 11.84 -3.59 -35.80
CA ARG A 455 11.28 -2.26 -36.09
C ARG A 455 12.28 -1.32 -36.73
N LEU A 456 13.53 -1.33 -36.27
CA LEU A 456 14.59 -0.53 -36.89
C LEU A 456 14.75 -0.88 -38.37
N SER A 457 14.72 -2.18 -38.70
CA SER A 457 14.75 -2.63 -40.09
C SER A 457 13.51 -2.18 -40.90
N LEU A 458 12.32 -2.18 -40.30
CA LEU A 458 11.11 -1.66 -40.95
C LEU A 458 11.24 -0.16 -41.25
N TYR A 459 11.66 0.64 -40.28
CA TYR A 459 11.76 2.10 -40.44
C TYR A 459 12.85 2.47 -41.45
N GLN A 460 14.00 1.77 -41.45
CA GLN A 460 15.02 1.91 -42.50
C GLN A 460 14.48 1.57 -43.90
N GLY A 461 13.57 0.60 -43.98
CA GLY A 461 12.84 0.23 -45.20
C GLY A 461 11.67 1.16 -45.56
N LYS A 462 11.50 2.29 -44.86
CA LYS A 462 10.36 3.23 -45.01
C LYS A 462 8.99 2.57 -44.84
N LYS A 463 8.90 1.63 -43.90
CA LYS A 463 7.68 0.89 -43.54
C LYS A 463 7.23 1.29 -42.14
N THR A 464 5.92 1.39 -41.94
CA THR A 464 5.34 1.65 -40.61
C THR A 464 5.33 0.39 -39.75
N TYR A 465 5.03 0.55 -38.46
CA TYR A 465 4.85 -0.60 -37.55
C TYR A 465 3.87 -1.66 -38.10
N ARG A 466 2.80 -1.22 -38.77
CA ARG A 466 1.73 -2.10 -39.29
C ARG A 466 2.14 -2.92 -40.52
N ASP A 467 3.19 -2.50 -41.22
CA ASP A 467 3.73 -3.18 -42.39
C ASP A 467 4.68 -4.33 -42.02
N GLY A 468 4.97 -4.48 -40.72
CA GLY A 468 5.74 -5.59 -40.17
C GLY A 468 4.97 -6.92 -40.19
N PRO A 469 5.66 -8.04 -39.91
CA PRO A 469 5.01 -9.33 -39.81
C PRO A 469 3.87 -9.28 -38.80
N ARG A 470 2.65 -9.63 -39.26
CA ARG A 470 1.50 -9.77 -38.39
C ARG A 470 1.82 -10.85 -37.36
N ARG A 471 1.97 -10.45 -36.10
CA ARG A 471 2.06 -11.40 -34.98
C ARG A 471 0.79 -12.26 -35.00
N GLY A 472 0.95 -13.57 -34.87
CA GLY A 472 -0.13 -14.54 -34.97
C GLY A 472 -1.26 -14.31 -33.96
N PRO A 473 -2.38 -15.02 -34.07
CA PRO A 473 -3.62 -14.80 -33.30
C PRO A 473 -3.51 -15.00 -31.76
N GLU A 474 -2.33 -15.31 -31.23
CA GLU A 474 -2.11 -15.64 -29.80
C GLU A 474 -1.38 -14.54 -28.98
N GLU A 475 -0.91 -13.43 -29.58
CA GLU A 475 -0.30 -12.33 -28.81
C GLU A 475 -1.25 -11.12 -28.66
N PRO A 476 -1.50 -10.62 -27.43
CA PRO A 476 -2.43 -9.52 -27.19
C PRO A 476 -2.03 -8.21 -27.90
N ILE A 477 -3.03 -7.44 -28.38
CA ILE A 477 -2.87 -6.10 -29.02
C ILE A 477 -2.42 -5.00 -28.02
N ALA A 478 -2.00 -5.37 -26.81
CA ALA A 478 -1.55 -4.39 -25.83
C ALA A 478 -0.49 -4.97 -24.92
N SER A 479 0.74 -4.92 -25.40
CA SER A 479 1.87 -4.64 -24.53
C SER A 479 2.75 -3.62 -25.24
N ALA A 480 2.62 -2.34 -24.86
CA ALA A 480 3.83 -1.68 -24.37
C ALA A 480 4.60 -2.72 -23.55
N PRO A 481 5.89 -3.00 -23.79
CA PRO A 481 6.60 -4.10 -23.16
C PRO A 481 6.45 -3.98 -21.65
N ALA A 482 5.43 -4.65 -21.12
CA ALA A 482 5.26 -4.90 -19.72
C ALA A 482 6.38 -5.89 -19.48
N ARG A 483 7.50 -5.38 -18.95
CA ARG A 483 8.72 -6.13 -18.61
C ARG A 483 8.35 -7.59 -18.39
N ARG A 484 8.61 -8.45 -19.39
CA ARG A 484 8.48 -9.88 -19.17
C ARG A 484 9.45 -10.19 -18.03
N PRO A 485 8.99 -10.79 -16.93
CA PRO A 485 9.90 -11.15 -15.87
C PRO A 485 10.91 -12.16 -16.39
N THR A 486 12.16 -11.92 -16.06
CA THR A 486 13.34 -12.67 -16.50
C THR A 486 13.24 -14.14 -16.07
N GLY A 487 13.03 -15.04 -17.02
CA GLY A 487 13.25 -16.47 -16.84
C GLY A 487 14.71 -16.82 -17.10
N ALA A 488 15.42 -17.29 -16.08
CA ALA A 488 16.74 -17.89 -16.22
C ALA A 488 16.64 -19.19 -17.03
N ARG A 489 17.63 -19.41 -17.91
CA ARG A 489 17.88 -20.68 -18.58
C ARG A 489 18.40 -21.73 -17.61
#